data_AF-J9E1P5-F1
#
_entry.id   AF-J9E1P5-F1
#
_cell.length_a   1.000
_cell.length_b   1.000
_cell.length_c   1.000
_cell.angle_alpha   90.00
_cell.angle_beta   90.00
_cell.angle_gamma   90.00
#
_symmetry.space_group_name_H-M   'P 1'
#
loop_
_entity.id
_entity.type
_entity.pdbx_description
1 polymer ?
#
loop_
_entity_poly.entity_id
_entity_poly.type
_entity_poly.pdbx_seq_one_letter_code
_entity_poly.pdbx_strand_id
1 'polypeptide(L)'
;TNKEGYSLLTLKKCVEEDSGQYWVQAENIFGKCHTVAWITIIVPPGITHITTCKAVNRNNVLLQWKDAKKGNSKNVYYVVEYKRK
;
A
#
# COMPACT_ATOMS: atom_id res chain seq x y z
N THR A 1 26.06 -10.21 -9.05
CA THR A 1 26.13 -11.66 -8.83
C THR A 1 27.17 -11.94 -7.76
N ASN A 2 26.81 -12.64 -6.68
CA ASN A 2 27.74 -13.11 -5.67
C ASN A 2 28.58 -14.28 -6.23
N LYS A 3 29.57 -14.75 -5.47
CA LYS A 3 30.44 -15.86 -5.89
C LYS A 3 29.70 -17.20 -6.10
N GLU A 4 28.45 -17.29 -5.67
CA GLU A 4 27.58 -18.46 -5.79
C GLU A 4 26.59 -18.36 -6.96
N GLY A 5 26.62 -17.28 -7.75
CA GLY A 5 25.74 -17.11 -8.91
C GLY A 5 24.41 -16.38 -8.63
N TYR A 6 24.19 -15.87 -7.40
CA TYR A 6 22.96 -15.17 -7.04
C TYR A 6 23.10 -13.65 -7.19
N SER A 7 22.02 -12.98 -7.62
CA SER A 7 21.92 -11.52 -7.58
C SER A 7 20.67 -11.13 -6.79
N LEU A 8 20.78 -10.11 -5.93
CA LEU A 8 19.69 -9.66 -5.08
C LEU A 8 19.42 -8.18 -5.35
N LEU A 9 18.16 -7.86 -5.66
CA LEU A 9 17.65 -6.49 -5.68
C LEU A 9 16.93 -6.21 -4.37
N THR A 10 17.29 -5.13 -3.69
CA THR A 10 16.61 -4.67 -2.47
C THR A 10 16.04 -3.28 -2.71
N LEU A 11 14.70 -3.17 -2.71
CA LEU A 11 14.01 -1.90 -2.72
C LEU A 11 13.81 -1.45 -1.27
N LYS A 12 14.22 -0.22 -0.93
CA LYS A 12 14.07 0.36 0.41
C LYS A 12 13.16 1.58 0.31
N LYS A 13 12.35 1.82 1.35
CA LYS A 13 11.42 2.96 1.42
C LYS A 13 10.49 3.04 0.20
N CYS A 14 9.92 1.91 -0.20
CA CYS A 14 9.04 1.83 -1.35
C CYS A 14 7.80 2.71 -1.20
N VAL A 15 7.38 3.30 -2.31
CA VAL A 15 6.14 4.06 -2.45
C VAL A 15 5.19 3.34 -3.40
N GLU A 16 3.94 3.78 -3.48
CA GLU A 16 2.92 3.09 -4.29
C GLU A 16 3.29 3.06 -5.78
N GLU A 17 3.96 4.11 -6.26
CA GLU A 17 4.44 4.30 -7.62
C GLU A 17 5.55 3.31 -8.01
N ASP A 18 6.21 2.66 -7.04
CA ASP A 18 7.16 1.57 -7.30
C ASP A 18 6.44 0.25 -7.67
N SER A 19 5.11 0.21 -7.64
CA SER A 19 4.36 -0.97 -8.11
C SER A 19 4.49 -1.12 -9.62
N GLY A 20 4.65 -2.36 -10.08
CA GLY A 20 4.69 -2.64 -11.52
C GLY A 20 5.40 -3.92 -11.88
N GLN A 21 5.78 -3.98 -13.15
CA GLN A 21 6.48 -5.10 -13.73
C GLN A 21 7.99 -4.94 -13.55
N TYR A 22 8.62 -5.91 -12.90
CA TYR A 22 10.06 -6.02 -12.77
C TYR A 22 10.56 -7.19 -13.60
N TRP A 23 11.65 -6.99 -14.34
CA TRP A 23 12.28 -8.03 -15.14
C TRP A 23 13.70 -8.29 -14.64
N VAL A 24 14.06 -9.57 -14.61
CA VAL A 24 15.44 -10.00 -14.34
C VAL A 24 15.96 -10.62 -15.62
N GLN A 25 17.10 -10.13 -16.11
CA GLN A 25 17.77 -10.69 -17.27
C GLN A 25 19.14 -11.22 -16.89
N ALA A 26 19.45 -12.42 -17.36
CA ALA A 26 20.78 -13.00 -17.32
C ALA A 26 21.34 -13.07 -18.75
N GLU A 27 22.62 -12.78 -18.89
CA GLU A 27 23.32 -12.75 -20.17
C GLU A 27 24.69 -13.42 -20.01
N ASN A 28 25.05 -14.24 -20.99
CA ASN A 28 26.38 -14.81 -21.15
C ASN A 28 26.78 -14.80 -22.64
N ILE A 29 27.97 -15.34 -22.96
CA ILE A 29 28.49 -15.38 -24.34
C ILE A 29 27.61 -16.17 -25.33
N PHE A 30 26.69 -17.00 -24.82
CA PHE A 30 25.81 -17.85 -25.63
C PHE A 30 24.41 -17.25 -25.81
N GLY A 31 24.05 -16.19 -25.06
CA GLY A 31 22.77 -15.51 -25.23
C GLY A 31 22.23 -14.83 -23.97
N LYS A 32 20.94 -14.50 -24.02
CA LYS A 32 20.19 -13.79 -22.97
C LYS A 32 18.92 -14.56 -22.63
N CYS A 33 18.54 -14.58 -21.36
CA CYS A 33 17.23 -15.02 -20.91
C CYS A 33 16.68 -14.02 -19.89
N HIS A 34 15.36 -13.89 -19.81
CA HIS A 34 14.72 -13.03 -18.83
C HIS A 34 13.47 -13.67 -18.23
N THR A 35 13.09 -13.20 -17.05
CA THR A 35 11.82 -13.52 -16.39
C THR A 35 11.21 -12.27 -15.79
N VAL A 36 9.93 -12.35 -15.43
CA VAL A 36 9.11 -11.22 -14.99
C VAL A 36 8.48 -11.51 -13.64
N ALA A 37 8.42 -10.49 -12.78
CA ALA A 37 7.63 -10.47 -11.55
C ALA A 37 6.74 -9.21 -11.51
N TRP A 38 5.49 -9.38 -11.07
CA TRP A 38 4.57 -8.27 -10.79
C TRP A 38 4.61 -7.95 -9.31
N ILE A 39 4.98 -6.71 -8.97
CA ILE A 39 5.07 -6.23 -7.59
C ILE A 39 3.95 -5.23 -7.35
N THR A 40 3.19 -5.42 -6.27
CA THR A 40 2.21 -4.45 -5.77
C THR A 40 2.65 -3.98 -4.40
N ILE A 41 2.90 -2.68 -4.27
CA ILE A 41 3.20 -2.06 -2.98
C ILE A 41 1.89 -1.75 -2.27
N ILE A 42 1.77 -2.26 -1.04
CA ILE A 42 0.65 -1.95 -0.14
C ILE A 42 1.11 -0.82 0.76
N VAL A 43 0.33 0.25 0.77
CA VAL A 43 0.57 1.42 1.63
C VAL A 43 -0.55 1.54 2.65
N PRO A 44 -0.29 2.19 3.80
CA PRO A 44 -1.35 2.48 4.77
C PRO A 44 -2.55 3.17 4.09
N PRO A 45 -3.79 2.85 4.48
CA PRO A 45 -4.95 3.59 4.02
C PRO A 45 -4.80 5.09 4.31
N GLY A 46 -5.37 5.91 3.43
CA GLY A 46 -5.40 7.35 3.63
C GLY A 46 -6.20 7.72 4.87
N ILE A 47 -5.91 8.91 5.40
CA ILE A 47 -6.67 9.48 6.50
C ILE A 47 -8.01 9.98 5.93
N THR A 48 -9.09 9.71 6.66
CA THR A 48 -10.39 10.36 6.43
C THR A 48 -10.81 11.11 7.67
N HIS A 49 -11.66 12.12 7.46
CA HIS A 49 -12.22 12.93 8.52
C HIS A 49 -13.74 12.84 8.49
N ILE A 50 -14.33 13.02 9.68
CA ILE A 50 -15.78 13.20 9.81
C ILE A 50 -16.17 14.38 8.93
N THR A 51 -16.98 14.10 7.92
CA THR A 51 -17.52 15.13 7.03
C THR A 51 -18.75 15.77 7.62
N THR A 52 -19.56 15.01 8.37
CA THR A 52 -20.81 15.52 8.94
C THR A 52 -21.22 14.72 10.18
N CYS A 53 -21.74 15.42 11.20
CA CYS A 53 -22.56 14.82 12.26
C CYS A 53 -24.02 14.81 11.78
N LYS A 54 -24.50 13.67 11.27
CA LYS A 54 -25.85 13.54 10.74
C LYS A 54 -26.93 13.69 11.81
N ALA A 55 -26.66 13.23 13.02
CA ALA A 55 -27.56 13.35 14.16
C ALA A 55 -26.76 13.40 15.46
N VAL A 56 -27.23 14.21 16.40
CA VAL A 56 -26.69 14.29 17.76
C VAL A 56 -27.85 14.05 18.72
N ASN A 57 -27.77 12.96 19.47
CA ASN A 57 -28.75 12.61 20.49
C ASN A 57 -28.09 12.69 21.87
N ARG A 58 -28.90 12.54 22.92
CA ARG A 58 -28.43 12.61 24.32
C ARG A 58 -27.26 11.66 24.61
N ASN A 59 -27.28 10.45 24.03
CA ASN A 59 -26.31 9.38 24.35
C ASN A 59 -25.53 8.85 23.14
N ASN A 60 -25.83 9.32 21.93
CA ASN A 60 -25.18 8.83 20.72
C ASN A 60 -25.07 9.92 19.65
N VAL A 61 -24.17 9.70 18.70
CA VAL A 61 -23.96 10.58 17.56
C VAL A 61 -23.86 9.70 16.31
N LEU A 62 -24.54 10.11 15.24
CA LEU A 62 -24.40 9.50 13.93
C LEU A 62 -23.39 10.32 13.11
N LEU A 63 -22.25 9.70 12.81
CA LEU A 63 -21.15 10.31 12.06
C LEU A 63 -21.17 9.83 10.61
N GLN A 64 -20.74 10.70 9.70
CA GLN A 64 -20.49 10.38 8.31
C GLN A 64 -19.11 10.88 7.90
N TRP A 65 -18.43 10.12 7.05
CA TRP A 65 -17.18 10.48 6.40
C TRP A 65 -17.18 9.96 4.95
N LYS A 66 -16.18 10.36 4.16
CA LYS A 66 -15.93 9.79 2.83
C LYS A 66 -14.89 8.67 2.93
N ASP A 67 -14.95 7.69 2.04
CA ASP A 67 -13.90 6.67 1.97
C ASP A 67 -12.55 7.30 1.64
N ALA A 68 -11.51 6.88 2.36
CA ALA A 68 -10.14 7.24 2.04
C ALA A 68 -9.55 6.31 0.98
N LYS A 69 -8.38 6.69 0.45
CA LYS A 69 -7.56 5.81 -0.39
C LYS A 69 -7.26 4.51 0.36
N LYS A 70 -7.46 3.35 -0.28
CA LYS A 70 -7.25 2.04 0.38
C LYS A 70 -5.79 1.57 0.41
N GLY A 71 -4.91 2.19 -0.39
CA GLY A 71 -3.49 1.85 -0.45
C GLY A 71 -3.20 0.41 -0.90
N ASN A 72 -3.95 -0.10 -1.89
CA ASN A 72 -3.90 -1.50 -2.36
C ASN A 72 -4.23 -2.56 -1.30
N SER A 73 -4.70 -2.16 -0.11
CA SER A 73 -5.17 -3.11 0.90
C SER A 73 -6.56 -3.65 0.55
N LYS A 74 -6.74 -4.97 0.66
CA LYS A 74 -8.04 -5.64 0.52
C LYS A 74 -9.02 -5.24 1.62
N ASN A 75 -8.51 -5.02 2.83
CA ASN A 75 -9.31 -4.72 4.02
C ASN A 75 -8.94 -3.33 4.56
N VAL A 76 -9.96 -2.52 4.87
CA VAL A 76 -9.80 -1.18 5.46
C VAL A 76 -10.75 -1.06 6.64
N TYR A 77 -10.25 -0.52 7.75
CA TYR A 77 -10.99 -0.30 8.99
C TYR A 77 -10.92 1.17 9.38
N TYR A 78 -11.90 1.63 10.15
CA TYR A 78 -11.98 3.00 10.64
C TYR A 78 -11.91 3.03 12.16
N VAL A 79 -11.15 3.98 12.71
CA VAL A 79 -11.07 4.26 14.15
C VAL A 79 -11.66 5.64 14.38
N VAL A 80 -12.56 5.76 15.35
CA VAL A 80 -13.15 7.03 15.76
C VAL A 80 -12.58 7.40 17.13
N GLU A 81 -11.89 8.53 17.19
CA GLU A 81 -11.37 9.09 18.44
C GLU A 81 -12.31 10.20 18.93
N TYR A 82 -12.53 10.27 20.24
CA TYR A 82 -13.32 11.32 20.86
C TYR A 82 -12.66 11.75 22.17
N LYS A 83 -12.86 13.02 22.55
CA LYS A 83 -12.37 13.58 23.81
C LYS A 83 -13.53 14.23 24.57
N ARG A 84 -13.68 13.88 25.84
CA ARG A 84 -14.60 14.59 26.75
C ARG A 84 -13.96 15.93 27.14
N LYS A 85 -14.77 17.00 27.20
CA LYS A 85 -14.34 18.26 27.81
C LYS A 85 -14.19 18.10 29.32
#